data_AF-A0A7K3BMB9-F1
#
_entry.id   AF-A0A7K3BMB9-F1
#
_cell.length_a   1.000
_cell.length_b   1.000
_cell.length_c   1.000
_cell.angle_alpha   90.00
_cell.angle_beta   90.00
_cell.angle_gamma   90.00
#
_symmetry.space_group_name_H-M   'P 1'
#
loop_
_entity.id
_entity.type
_entity.pdbx_description
1 polymer ?
#
loop_
_entity_poly.entity_id
_entity_poly.type
_entity_poly.pdbx_seq_one_letter_code
_entity_poly.pdbx_strand_id
1 'polypeptide(L)'
;MIAHLVTDTLVSISRRPQTDCAERDRHLFHDLGLDSLALMETVTALEKLAHCTIPDEVTGQLATVGDLHDAVGRCASGAPSRIAQAEEYLRGHVSLHFERAARFRAASERLRVSGLDDADILVDLGAGFTELDYFLRAEYGWRGRYVPLDAWIDGTFDFSTWQPARPVGWYAALEVLEHLADPEVLIRRMKESALKGFVVTTPNSKTVDVLAQDPTHVTPLDEETLQSWGLTTSLHNFYGQYQDGICGL
;
A
#
# COMPACT_ATOMS: atom_id res chain seq x y z
N MET A 1 4.03 0.74 -22.87
CA MET A 1 5.48 0.46 -22.97
C MET A 1 5.75 -1.02 -22.69
N ILE A 2 5.41 -1.55 -21.50
CA ILE A 2 5.59 -2.96 -21.14
C ILE A 2 4.87 -3.93 -22.09
N ALA A 3 3.67 -3.59 -22.53
CA ALA A 3 2.93 -4.44 -23.47
C ALA A 3 3.70 -4.66 -24.80
N HIS A 4 4.31 -3.62 -25.37
CA HIS A 4 5.12 -3.77 -26.57
C HIS A 4 6.39 -4.57 -26.31
N LEU A 5 7.08 -4.34 -25.18
CA LEU A 5 8.27 -5.11 -24.82
C LEU A 5 8.00 -6.62 -24.78
N VAL A 6 6.93 -7.03 -24.07
CA VAL A 6 6.55 -8.45 -23.96
C VAL A 6 6.20 -9.03 -25.32
N THR A 7 5.36 -8.36 -26.10
CA THR A 7 4.97 -8.83 -27.43
C THR A 7 6.18 -8.94 -28.37
N ASP A 8 7.05 -7.94 -28.41
CA ASP A 8 8.22 -7.92 -29.30
C ASP A 8 9.24 -9.00 -28.92
N THR A 9 9.47 -9.22 -27.61
CA THR A 9 10.34 -10.30 -27.14
C THR A 9 9.76 -11.67 -27.49
N LEU A 10 8.45 -11.87 -27.31
CA LEU A 10 7.78 -13.11 -27.68
C LEU A 10 7.85 -13.37 -29.19
N VAL A 11 7.65 -12.36 -30.03
CA VAL A 11 7.80 -12.50 -31.50
C VAL A 11 9.23 -12.90 -31.86
N SER A 12 10.23 -12.27 -31.25
CA SER A 12 11.64 -12.55 -31.51
C SER A 12 12.03 -14.01 -31.19
N ILE A 13 11.55 -14.53 -30.06
CA ILE A 13 11.94 -15.86 -29.56
C ILE A 13 11.07 -16.97 -30.14
N SER A 14 9.74 -16.82 -30.09
CA SER A 14 8.81 -17.85 -30.58
C SER A 14 8.69 -17.88 -32.10
N ARG A 15 9.09 -16.78 -32.78
CA ARG A 15 8.89 -16.56 -34.23
C ARG A 15 7.43 -16.64 -34.68
N ARG A 16 6.50 -16.44 -33.74
CA ARG A 16 5.06 -16.37 -34.02
C ARG A 16 4.65 -14.98 -34.48
N PRO A 17 3.51 -14.85 -35.18
CA PRO A 17 2.97 -13.55 -35.57
C PRO A 17 2.69 -12.67 -34.34
N GLN A 18 2.88 -11.36 -34.51
CA GLN A 18 2.61 -10.37 -33.45
C GLN A 18 1.19 -10.47 -32.88
N THR A 19 0.20 -10.84 -33.72
CA THR A 19 -1.20 -11.02 -33.29
C THR A 19 -1.34 -12.15 -32.26
N ASP A 20 -0.59 -13.23 -32.42
CA ASP A 20 -0.60 -14.37 -31.48
C ASP A 20 0.15 -13.99 -30.19
N CYS A 21 1.27 -13.27 -30.30
CA CYS A 21 2.08 -12.82 -29.17
C CYS A 21 1.47 -11.64 -28.38
N ALA A 22 0.40 -11.03 -28.88
CA ALA A 22 -0.34 -9.96 -28.20
C ALA A 22 -1.62 -10.48 -27.52
N GLU A 23 -2.08 -11.68 -27.84
CA GLU A 23 -3.30 -12.28 -27.30
C GLU A 23 -3.03 -12.86 -25.92
N ARG A 24 -3.53 -12.20 -24.87
CA ARG A 24 -3.21 -12.51 -23.46
C ARG A 24 -3.56 -13.94 -23.05
N ASP A 25 -4.62 -14.52 -23.58
CA ASP A 25 -5.09 -15.85 -23.19
C ASP A 25 -4.32 -16.99 -23.87
N ARG A 26 -3.42 -16.69 -24.82
CA ARG A 26 -2.58 -17.70 -25.48
C ARG A 26 -1.63 -18.34 -24.50
N HIS A 27 -1.57 -19.67 -24.54
CA HIS A 27 -0.65 -20.45 -23.73
C HIS A 27 0.76 -20.42 -24.31
N LEU A 28 1.76 -20.10 -23.47
CA LEU A 28 3.16 -19.97 -23.85
C LEU A 28 3.70 -21.27 -24.47
N PHE A 29 3.47 -22.39 -23.79
CA PHE A 29 3.93 -23.71 -24.24
C PHE A 29 3.08 -24.29 -25.38
N HIS A 30 1.74 -24.31 -25.24
CA HIS A 30 0.89 -25.03 -26.18
C HIS A 30 0.60 -24.25 -27.46
N ASP A 31 0.37 -22.94 -27.38
CA ASP A 31 -0.03 -22.14 -28.54
C ASP A 31 1.18 -21.48 -29.20
N LEU A 32 2.08 -20.91 -28.41
CA LEU A 32 3.29 -20.26 -28.95
C LEU A 32 4.42 -21.26 -29.22
N GLY A 33 4.40 -22.43 -28.55
CA GLY A 33 5.41 -23.48 -28.74
C GLY A 33 6.72 -23.19 -28.02
N LEU A 34 6.71 -22.36 -26.97
CA LEU A 34 7.88 -22.15 -26.13
C LEU A 34 8.18 -23.43 -25.36
N ASP A 35 9.45 -23.85 -25.36
CA ASP A 35 9.93 -24.83 -24.39
C ASP A 35 10.46 -24.12 -23.13
N SER A 36 10.93 -24.89 -22.14
CA SER A 36 11.44 -24.32 -20.89
C SER A 36 12.67 -23.43 -21.10
N LEU A 37 13.51 -23.72 -22.10
CA LEU A 37 14.68 -22.91 -22.41
C LEU A 37 14.26 -21.58 -23.03
N ALA A 38 13.35 -21.61 -24.02
CA ALA A 38 12.82 -20.42 -24.67
C ALA A 38 12.03 -19.54 -23.68
N LEU A 39 11.34 -20.14 -22.70
CA LEU A 39 10.72 -19.40 -21.61
C LEU A 39 11.77 -18.66 -20.76
N MET A 40 12.85 -19.33 -20.36
CA MET A 40 13.93 -18.70 -19.58
C MET A 40 14.65 -17.60 -20.36
N GLU A 41 14.90 -17.80 -21.66
CA GLU A 41 15.43 -16.76 -22.55
C GLU A 41 14.48 -15.55 -22.64
N THR A 42 13.18 -15.80 -22.74
CA THR A 42 12.14 -14.76 -22.76
C THR A 42 12.15 -13.95 -21.47
N VAL A 43 12.13 -14.63 -20.32
CA VAL A 43 12.20 -13.99 -19.00
C VAL A 43 13.48 -13.16 -18.86
N THR A 44 14.63 -13.74 -19.17
CA THR A 44 15.94 -13.05 -19.05
C THR A 44 16.01 -11.82 -19.94
N ALA A 45 15.49 -11.90 -21.17
CA ALA A 45 15.44 -10.76 -22.07
C ALA A 45 14.53 -9.64 -21.53
N LEU A 46 13.38 -10.01 -20.97
CA LEU A 46 12.42 -9.06 -20.39
C LEU A 46 12.95 -8.40 -19.12
N GLU A 47 13.58 -9.15 -18.22
CA GLU A 47 14.27 -8.63 -17.04
C GLU A 47 15.30 -7.57 -17.41
N LYS A 48 16.11 -7.84 -18.45
CA LYS A 48 17.11 -6.90 -18.96
C LYS A 48 16.47 -5.65 -19.57
N LEU A 49 15.41 -5.81 -20.36
CA LEU A 49 14.75 -4.70 -21.06
C LEU A 49 13.91 -3.82 -20.12
N ALA A 50 13.26 -4.43 -19.13
CA ALA A 50 12.42 -3.76 -18.15
C ALA A 50 13.21 -3.33 -16.89
N HIS A 51 14.50 -3.66 -16.81
CA HIS A 51 15.36 -3.39 -15.66
C HIS A 51 14.77 -3.92 -14.33
N CYS A 52 14.28 -5.16 -14.35
CA CYS A 52 13.66 -5.81 -13.20
C CYS A 52 14.12 -7.26 -13.07
N THR A 53 13.74 -7.91 -11.97
CA THR A 53 13.95 -9.35 -11.74
C THR A 53 12.61 -10.00 -11.46
N ILE A 54 12.28 -11.05 -12.20
CA ILE A 54 11.08 -11.87 -12.01
C ILE A 54 11.47 -13.04 -11.11
N PRO A 55 10.85 -13.20 -9.92
CA PRO A 55 11.18 -14.30 -9.01
C PRO A 55 11.02 -15.68 -9.67
N ASP A 56 11.87 -16.63 -9.32
CA ASP A 56 11.85 -17.99 -9.87
C ASP A 56 10.50 -18.69 -9.64
N GLU A 57 9.86 -18.44 -8.49
CA GLU A 57 8.53 -18.98 -8.18
C GLU A 57 7.46 -18.44 -9.13
N VAL A 58 7.56 -17.17 -9.54
CA VAL A 58 6.66 -16.55 -10.52
C VAL A 58 6.94 -17.11 -11.91
N THR A 59 8.21 -17.26 -12.28
CA THR A 59 8.64 -17.87 -13.54
C THR A 59 8.07 -19.28 -13.70
N GLY A 60 8.07 -20.07 -12.63
CA GLY A 60 7.48 -21.42 -12.59
C GLY A 60 5.96 -21.48 -12.75
N GLN A 61 5.25 -20.35 -12.62
CA GLN A 61 3.79 -20.26 -12.71
C GLN A 61 3.30 -19.66 -14.03
N LEU A 62 4.21 -19.21 -14.91
CA LEU A 62 3.83 -18.58 -16.18
C LEU A 62 3.21 -19.60 -17.15
N ALA A 63 1.91 -19.44 -17.44
CA ALA A 63 1.20 -20.29 -18.38
C ALA A 63 0.86 -19.56 -19.68
N THR A 64 0.47 -18.28 -19.57
CA THR A 64 -0.08 -17.48 -20.67
C THR A 64 0.72 -16.21 -20.96
N VAL A 65 0.45 -15.61 -22.12
CA VAL A 65 0.99 -14.27 -22.47
C VAL A 65 0.55 -13.23 -21.44
N GLY A 66 -0.68 -13.33 -20.93
CA GLY A 66 -1.23 -12.48 -19.88
C GLY A 66 -0.42 -12.56 -18.59
N ASP A 67 -0.07 -13.77 -18.15
CA ASP A 67 0.75 -13.98 -16.95
C ASP A 67 2.12 -13.30 -17.09
N LEU A 68 2.73 -13.40 -18.27
CA LEU A 68 4.02 -12.78 -18.56
C LEU A 68 3.93 -11.25 -18.54
N HIS A 69 2.88 -10.67 -19.14
CA HIS A 69 2.63 -9.23 -19.05
C HIS A 69 2.48 -8.76 -17.60
N ASP A 70 1.74 -9.51 -16.79
CA ASP A 70 1.44 -9.13 -15.41
C ASP A 70 2.65 -9.33 -14.50
N ALA A 71 3.48 -10.34 -14.76
CA ALA A 71 4.75 -10.55 -14.07
C ALA A 71 5.75 -9.43 -14.36
N VAL A 72 5.99 -9.11 -15.64
CA VAL A 72 6.88 -8.00 -16.03
C VAL A 72 6.33 -6.67 -15.52
N GLY A 73 5.01 -6.46 -15.63
CA GLY A 73 4.33 -5.27 -15.11
C GLY A 73 4.60 -5.02 -13.63
N ARG A 74 4.41 -6.05 -12.80
CA ARG A 74 4.65 -5.99 -11.35
C ARG A 74 6.12 -5.81 -11.01
N CYS A 75 7.02 -6.48 -11.72
CA CYS A 75 8.45 -6.38 -11.44
C CYS A 75 9.01 -5.01 -11.85
N ALA A 76 8.62 -4.51 -13.03
CA ALA A 76 8.99 -3.19 -13.52
C ALA A 76 8.41 -2.05 -12.66
N SER A 77 7.27 -2.27 -12.00
CA SER A 77 6.74 -1.30 -11.01
C SER A 77 7.49 -1.32 -9.68
N GLY A 78 8.49 -2.20 -9.51
CA GLY A 78 9.22 -2.38 -8.25
C GLY A 78 8.38 -3.01 -7.13
N ALA A 79 7.24 -3.63 -7.45
CA ALA A 79 6.33 -4.17 -6.44
C ALA A 79 6.99 -5.26 -5.56
N PRO A 80 7.72 -6.25 -6.10
CA PRO A 80 8.41 -7.25 -5.27
C PRO A 80 9.41 -6.63 -4.28
N SER A 81 10.17 -5.62 -4.71
CA SER A 81 11.11 -4.92 -3.84
C SER A 81 10.38 -4.14 -2.74
N ARG A 82 9.23 -3.53 -3.05
CA ARG A 82 8.42 -2.79 -2.07
C ARG A 82 7.76 -3.72 -1.06
N ILE A 83 7.27 -4.88 -1.49
CA ILE A 83 6.76 -5.93 -0.59
C ILE A 83 7.87 -6.38 0.36
N ALA A 84 9.06 -6.73 -0.17
CA ALA A 84 10.18 -7.18 0.66
C ALA A 84 10.63 -6.11 1.67
N GLN A 85 10.66 -4.83 1.27
CA GLN A 85 10.95 -3.71 2.17
C GLN A 85 9.88 -3.58 3.27
N ALA A 86 8.60 -3.67 2.90
CA ALA A 86 7.51 -3.61 3.86
C ALA A 86 7.51 -4.82 4.81
N GLU A 87 7.81 -6.02 4.33
CA GLU A 87 7.97 -7.22 5.15
C GLU A 87 9.11 -7.11 6.16
N GLU A 88 10.25 -6.57 5.73
CA GLU A 88 11.40 -6.34 6.63
C GLU A 88 11.05 -5.30 7.69
N TYR A 89 10.40 -4.19 7.28
CA TYR A 89 9.91 -3.17 8.19
C TYR A 89 8.94 -3.75 9.23
N LEU A 90 7.92 -4.48 8.77
CA LEU A 90 6.88 -5.04 9.62
C LEU A 90 7.38 -6.18 10.52
N ARG A 91 8.41 -6.94 10.11
CA ARG A 91 9.04 -7.98 10.96
C ARG A 91 9.57 -7.42 12.28
N GLY A 92 10.03 -6.17 12.30
CA GLY A 92 10.43 -5.46 13.53
C GLY A 92 9.26 -5.14 14.48
N HIS A 93 8.01 -5.21 13.99
CA HIS A 93 6.82 -4.71 14.68
C HIS A 93 5.87 -5.81 15.18
N VAL A 94 6.16 -7.08 14.89
CA VAL A 94 5.28 -8.24 15.20
C VAL A 94 5.02 -8.42 16.70
N SER A 95 5.94 -7.99 17.58
CA SER A 95 5.80 -8.12 19.03
C SER A 95 5.04 -6.97 19.71
N LEU A 96 4.64 -5.93 18.98
CA LEU A 96 4.16 -4.66 19.55
C LEU A 96 2.64 -4.47 19.49
N HIS A 97 1.86 -5.51 19.14
CA HIS A 97 0.41 -5.38 18.93
C HIS A 97 -0.32 -4.74 20.12
N PHE A 98 0.03 -5.13 21.35
CA PHE A 98 -0.54 -4.54 22.57
C PHE A 98 -0.04 -3.12 22.86
N GLU A 99 1.20 -2.81 22.49
CA GLU A 99 1.79 -1.49 22.69
C GLU A 99 1.15 -0.46 21.75
N ARG A 100 0.79 -0.89 20.53
CA ARG A 100 0.13 -0.06 19.52
C ARG A 100 -1.39 0.07 19.73
N ALA A 101 -1.98 -0.69 20.64
CA ALA A 101 -3.43 -0.76 20.86
C ALA A 101 -4.07 0.61 21.19
N ALA A 102 -3.36 1.46 21.94
CA ALA A 102 -3.88 2.78 22.33
C ALA A 102 -4.24 3.65 21.12
N ARG A 103 -3.40 3.62 20.08
CA ARG A 103 -3.61 4.34 18.82
C ARG A 103 -4.82 3.82 18.06
N PHE A 104 -4.94 2.50 17.87
CA PHE A 104 -6.07 1.92 17.15
C PHE A 104 -7.40 2.17 17.86
N ARG A 105 -7.42 2.15 19.20
CA ARG A 105 -8.59 2.54 19.99
C ARG A 105 -8.94 4.01 19.83
N ALA A 106 -7.95 4.91 19.89
CA ALA A 106 -8.17 6.34 19.69
C ALA A 106 -8.74 6.63 18.29
N ALA A 107 -8.20 6.01 17.25
CA ALA A 107 -8.71 6.13 15.89
C ALA A 107 -10.12 5.55 15.74
N SER A 108 -10.37 4.34 16.27
CA SER A 108 -11.67 3.67 16.20
C SER A 108 -12.75 4.47 16.92
N GLU A 109 -12.47 4.97 18.12
CA GLU A 109 -13.41 5.81 18.87
C GLU A 109 -13.68 7.12 18.13
N ARG A 110 -12.65 7.73 17.54
CA ARG A 110 -12.80 8.97 16.75
C ARG A 110 -13.69 8.75 15.54
N LEU A 111 -13.48 7.69 14.77
CA LEU A 111 -14.32 7.31 13.64
C LEU A 111 -15.78 7.06 14.08
N ARG A 112 -15.98 6.28 15.13
CA ARG A 112 -17.30 5.91 15.66
C ARG A 112 -18.08 7.13 16.14
N VAL A 113 -17.47 7.99 16.96
CA VAL A 113 -18.10 9.22 17.46
C VAL A 113 -18.42 10.19 16.33
N SER A 114 -17.66 10.14 15.24
CA SER A 114 -17.87 10.97 14.06
C SER A 114 -18.87 10.39 13.04
N GLY A 115 -19.49 9.25 13.35
CA GLY A 115 -20.58 8.68 12.56
C GLY A 115 -20.18 7.59 11.57
N LEU A 116 -19.06 6.90 11.78
CA LEU A 116 -18.80 5.63 11.12
C LEU A 116 -19.88 4.61 11.50
N ASP A 117 -20.54 4.03 10.50
CA ASP A 117 -21.62 3.05 10.67
C ASP A 117 -21.39 1.78 9.82
N ASP A 118 -22.23 0.77 10.02
CA ASP A 118 -22.11 -0.54 9.36
C ASP A 118 -22.37 -0.51 7.83
N ALA A 119 -22.93 0.57 7.30
CA ALA A 119 -23.14 0.74 5.85
C ALA A 119 -21.91 1.36 5.16
N ASP A 120 -20.95 1.89 5.92
CA ASP A 120 -19.80 2.59 5.40
C ASP A 120 -18.72 1.69 4.81
N ILE A 121 -17.90 2.31 3.96
CA ILE A 121 -16.62 1.80 3.50
C ILE A 121 -15.53 2.63 4.17
N LEU A 122 -14.62 1.95 4.89
CA LEU A 122 -13.39 2.53 5.41
C LEU A 122 -12.21 2.02 4.57
N VAL A 123 -11.46 2.95 3.98
CA VAL A 123 -10.21 2.66 3.29
C VAL A 123 -9.06 2.98 4.25
N ASP A 124 -8.25 1.98 4.60
CA ASP A 124 -7.12 2.14 5.51
C ASP A 124 -5.82 2.23 4.71
N LEU A 125 -5.15 3.38 4.77
CA LEU A 125 -3.95 3.69 4.02
C LEU A 125 -2.72 3.42 4.89
N GLY A 126 -1.82 2.56 4.42
CA GLY A 126 -0.72 2.05 5.27
C GLY A 126 -1.24 1.06 6.30
N ALA A 127 -2.13 0.17 5.88
CA ALA A 127 -2.86 -0.73 6.78
C ALA A 127 -1.96 -1.71 7.57
N GLY A 128 -0.70 -1.92 7.16
CA GLY A 128 0.20 -2.87 7.80
C GLY A 128 -0.40 -4.27 7.90
N PHE A 129 -0.46 -4.84 9.11
CA PHE A 129 -1.08 -6.13 9.37
C PHE A 129 -2.61 -6.04 9.61
N THR A 130 -3.25 -4.93 9.24
CA THR A 130 -4.70 -4.69 9.35
C THR A 130 -5.22 -4.67 10.79
N GLU A 131 -4.38 -4.24 11.74
CA GLU A 131 -4.75 -4.17 13.15
C GLU A 131 -5.97 -3.28 13.39
N LEU A 132 -6.13 -2.18 12.63
CA LEU A 132 -7.31 -1.32 12.75
C LEU A 132 -8.62 -2.09 12.48
N ASP A 133 -8.65 -2.98 11.49
CA ASP A 133 -9.83 -3.84 11.23
C ASP A 133 -10.15 -4.72 12.43
N TYR A 134 -9.12 -5.31 13.04
CA TYR A 134 -9.30 -6.11 14.26
C TYR A 134 -9.96 -5.28 15.37
N PHE A 135 -9.45 -4.07 15.68
CA PHE A 135 -10.04 -3.24 16.73
C PHE A 135 -11.49 -2.84 16.41
N LEU A 136 -11.76 -2.38 15.18
CA LEU A 136 -13.10 -1.98 14.77
C LEU A 136 -14.11 -3.13 14.90
N ARG A 137 -13.74 -4.35 14.51
CA ARG A 137 -14.63 -5.51 14.56
C ARG A 137 -14.72 -6.11 15.97
N ALA A 138 -13.59 -6.33 16.62
CA ALA A 138 -13.51 -7.08 17.86
C ALA A 138 -13.90 -6.25 19.09
N GLU A 139 -13.46 -4.99 19.16
CA GLU A 139 -13.73 -4.12 20.31
C GLU A 139 -14.97 -3.25 20.12
N TYR A 140 -15.22 -2.77 18.88
CA TYR A 140 -16.32 -1.84 18.60
C TYR A 140 -17.50 -2.45 17.84
N GLY A 141 -17.41 -3.73 17.46
CA GLY A 141 -18.50 -4.47 16.82
C GLY A 141 -18.91 -3.97 15.44
N TRP A 142 -18.07 -3.18 14.77
CA TRP A 142 -18.35 -2.61 13.45
C TRP A 142 -18.41 -3.69 12.36
N ARG A 143 -19.37 -3.57 11.44
CA ARG A 143 -19.66 -4.56 10.40
C ARG A 143 -19.57 -4.02 8.98
N GLY A 144 -19.06 -2.79 8.81
CA GLY A 144 -18.86 -2.19 7.49
C GLY A 144 -17.77 -2.85 6.67
N ARG A 145 -17.55 -2.27 5.49
CA ARG A 145 -16.58 -2.77 4.51
C ARG A 145 -15.22 -2.13 4.78
N TYR A 146 -14.22 -2.96 5.03
CA TYR A 146 -12.84 -2.52 5.24
C TYR A 146 -12.01 -2.80 3.99
N VAL A 147 -11.25 -1.82 3.53
CA VAL A 147 -10.41 -1.91 2.34
C VAL A 147 -8.99 -1.50 2.72
N PRO A 148 -8.08 -2.46 2.98
CA PRO A 148 -6.70 -2.15 3.30
C PRO A 148 -5.90 -1.82 2.04
N LEU A 149 -5.12 -0.75 2.10
CA LEU A 149 -4.14 -0.38 1.08
C LEU A 149 -2.77 -0.29 1.73
N ASP A 150 -1.84 -1.13 1.28
CA ASP A 150 -0.47 -1.15 1.78
C ASP A 150 0.46 -1.72 0.70
N ALA A 151 1.71 -1.24 0.67
CA ALA A 151 2.74 -1.80 -0.20
C ALA A 151 3.05 -3.26 0.18
N TRP A 152 2.85 -3.66 1.44
CA TRP A 152 2.98 -5.05 1.88
C TRP A 152 1.98 -6.00 1.20
N ILE A 153 0.80 -5.51 0.83
CA ILE A 153 -0.27 -6.37 0.28
C ILE A 153 0.00 -6.77 -1.17
N ASP A 154 0.35 -5.79 -2.02
CA ASP A 154 0.55 -6.04 -3.45
C ASP A 154 1.77 -5.32 -4.06
N GLY A 155 2.50 -4.54 -3.27
CA GLY A 155 3.67 -3.78 -3.69
C GLY A 155 3.36 -2.63 -4.65
N THR A 156 2.10 -2.38 -4.99
CA THR A 156 1.72 -1.35 -5.96
C THR A 156 1.38 -0.03 -5.29
N PHE A 157 0.86 -0.07 -4.06
CA PHE A 157 0.48 1.11 -3.31
C PHE A 157 1.70 2.00 -2.98
N ASP A 158 1.53 3.30 -3.19
CA ASP A 158 2.52 4.34 -2.92
C ASP A 158 1.78 5.66 -2.65
N PHE A 159 2.02 6.24 -1.48
CA PHE A 159 1.38 7.49 -1.07
C PHE A 159 1.63 8.67 -2.01
N SER A 160 2.80 8.72 -2.65
CA SER A 160 3.16 9.84 -3.52
C SER A 160 2.30 9.89 -4.79
N THR A 161 1.94 8.71 -5.31
CA THR A 161 1.18 8.54 -6.56
C THR A 161 -0.27 8.15 -6.35
N TRP A 162 -0.63 7.69 -5.15
CA TRP A 162 -1.98 7.23 -4.86
C TRP A 162 -3.04 8.32 -5.08
N GLN A 163 -4.09 7.95 -5.81
CA GLN A 163 -5.29 8.76 -5.97
C GLN A 163 -6.53 7.89 -5.73
N PRO A 164 -7.55 8.43 -5.05
CA PRO A 164 -8.79 7.72 -4.84
C PRO A 164 -9.53 7.53 -6.18
N ALA A 165 -9.77 6.27 -6.55
CA ALA A 165 -10.48 5.95 -7.80
C ALA A 165 -11.96 6.37 -7.77
N ARG A 166 -12.53 6.49 -6.58
CA ARG A 166 -13.90 6.94 -6.32
C ARG A 166 -13.99 7.50 -4.90
N PRO A 167 -14.97 8.39 -4.63
CA PRO A 167 -15.27 8.80 -3.26
C PRO A 167 -15.67 7.59 -2.40
N VAL A 168 -15.25 7.59 -1.13
CA VAL A 168 -15.69 6.61 -0.11
C VAL A 168 -16.15 7.34 1.15
N GLY A 169 -16.83 6.63 2.05
CA GLY A 169 -17.28 7.20 3.32
C GLY A 169 -16.12 7.74 4.14
N TRP A 170 -15.15 6.87 4.41
CA TRP A 170 -14.06 7.15 5.34
C TRP A 170 -12.69 6.72 4.83
N TYR A 171 -11.67 7.47 5.25
CA TYR A 171 -10.27 7.03 5.19
C TYR A 171 -9.64 6.93 6.59
N ALA A 172 -8.63 6.09 6.74
CA ALA A 172 -7.70 6.12 7.86
C ALA A 172 -6.26 6.18 7.33
N ALA A 173 -5.38 6.90 8.03
CA ALA A 173 -3.93 6.89 7.79
C ALA A 173 -3.20 7.00 9.14
N LEU A 174 -2.80 5.86 9.69
CA LEU A 174 -2.29 5.76 11.07
C LEU A 174 -0.79 5.53 11.10
N GLU A 175 -0.01 6.52 11.58
CA GLU A 175 1.47 6.54 11.47
C GLU A 175 1.93 6.43 10.02
N VAL A 176 1.56 7.46 9.26
CA VAL A 176 1.83 7.55 7.84
C VAL A 176 2.45 8.89 7.52
N LEU A 177 1.89 9.97 8.08
CA LEU A 177 2.21 11.33 7.70
C LEU A 177 3.69 11.67 7.94
N GLU A 178 4.25 11.17 9.03
CA GLU A 178 5.64 11.35 9.44
C GLU A 178 6.65 10.67 8.51
N HIS A 179 6.21 9.69 7.70
CA HIS A 179 7.00 9.03 6.67
C HIS A 179 6.97 9.77 5.33
N LEU A 180 6.13 10.80 5.18
CA LEU A 180 5.97 11.53 3.92
C LEU A 180 6.80 12.80 3.91
N ALA A 181 7.42 13.13 2.78
CA ALA A 181 8.13 14.40 2.61
C ALA A 181 7.16 15.60 2.51
N ASP A 182 5.92 15.37 2.05
CA ASP A 182 4.86 16.38 1.94
C ASP A 182 3.51 15.76 2.36
N PRO A 183 3.28 15.57 3.66
CA PRO A 183 2.07 14.92 4.19
C PRO A 183 0.77 15.70 3.92
N GLU A 184 0.84 17.02 3.73
CA GLU A 184 -0.34 17.85 3.45
C GLU A 184 -1.03 17.42 2.13
N VAL A 185 -0.25 16.94 1.15
CA VAL A 185 -0.80 16.41 -0.10
C VAL A 185 -1.73 15.22 0.15
N LEU A 186 -1.37 14.30 1.05
CA LEU A 186 -2.22 13.16 1.39
C LEU A 186 -3.50 13.63 2.10
N ILE A 187 -3.36 14.55 3.07
CA ILE A 187 -4.49 15.16 3.77
C ILE A 187 -5.48 15.80 2.78
N ARG A 188 -4.98 16.58 1.83
CA ARG A 188 -5.81 17.21 0.80
C ARG A 188 -6.56 16.19 -0.07
N ARG A 189 -5.88 15.13 -0.51
CA ARG A 189 -6.53 14.05 -1.29
C ARG A 189 -7.65 13.36 -0.51
N MET A 190 -7.45 13.09 0.79
CA MET A 190 -8.49 12.52 1.64
C MET A 190 -9.64 13.51 1.84
N LYS A 191 -9.36 14.80 2.09
CA LYS A 191 -10.39 15.86 2.19
C LYS A 191 -11.26 15.98 0.96
N GLU A 192 -10.66 15.89 -0.23
CA GLU A 192 -11.36 16.05 -1.51
C GLU A 192 -12.23 14.83 -1.88
N SER A 193 -11.96 13.66 -1.29
CA SER A 193 -12.59 12.39 -1.70
C SER A 193 -13.42 11.70 -0.61
N ALA A 194 -13.24 12.05 0.66
CA ALA A 194 -14.02 11.52 1.76
C ALA A 194 -15.43 12.10 1.77
N LEU A 195 -16.45 11.25 1.75
CA LEU A 195 -17.84 11.67 1.82
C LEU A 195 -18.27 12.03 3.25
N LYS A 196 -17.65 11.42 4.27
CA LYS A 196 -17.95 11.68 5.69
C LYS A 196 -16.74 12.26 6.43
N GLY A 197 -15.56 11.67 6.27
CA GLY A 197 -14.33 12.20 6.88
C GLY A 197 -13.16 11.24 6.80
N PHE A 198 -12.10 11.52 7.55
CA PHE A 198 -10.95 10.62 7.66
C PHE A 198 -10.31 10.76 9.04
N VAL A 199 -9.57 9.75 9.48
CA VAL A 199 -8.81 9.79 10.73
C VAL A 199 -7.32 9.65 10.45
N VAL A 200 -6.50 10.42 11.15
CA VAL A 200 -5.05 10.28 11.10
C VAL A 200 -4.47 10.16 12.50
N THR A 201 -3.36 9.44 12.62
CA THR A 201 -2.54 9.50 13.84
C THR A 201 -1.08 9.71 13.48
N THR A 202 -0.36 10.44 14.33
CA THR A 202 1.07 10.71 14.19
C THR A 202 1.69 10.90 15.58
N PRO A 203 2.98 10.61 15.75
CA PRO A 203 3.77 11.12 16.87
C PRO A 203 3.65 12.64 17.01
N ASN A 204 3.64 13.13 18.24
CA ASN A 204 3.63 14.55 18.56
C ASN A 204 5.06 15.08 18.71
N SER A 205 5.53 15.87 17.73
CA SER A 205 6.88 16.42 17.73
C SER A 205 7.17 17.42 18.85
N LYS A 206 6.15 17.93 19.54
CA LYS A 206 6.34 18.77 20.74
C LYS A 206 6.79 17.99 21.97
N THR A 207 6.61 16.66 21.97
CA THR A 207 6.85 15.81 23.15
C THR A 207 7.88 14.72 22.90
N VAL A 208 7.99 14.22 21.67
CA VAL A 208 8.92 13.15 21.31
C VAL A 208 9.78 13.55 20.13
N ASP A 209 10.99 13.00 20.08
CA ASP A 209 11.86 13.10 18.90
C ASP A 209 11.37 12.11 17.84
N VAL A 210 10.47 12.59 16.98
CA VAL A 210 9.84 11.79 15.91
C VAL A 210 10.91 11.16 15.02
N LEU A 211 11.95 11.92 14.64
CA LEU A 211 12.97 11.42 13.72
C LEU A 211 13.86 10.33 14.34
N ALA A 212 13.97 10.30 15.66
CA ALA A 212 14.71 9.26 16.38
C ALA A 212 13.88 7.98 16.64
N GLN A 213 12.55 8.04 16.51
CA GLN A 213 11.68 6.88 16.77
C GLN A 213 11.75 5.81 15.68
N ASP A 214 11.90 6.24 14.43
CA ASP A 214 11.95 5.34 13.27
C ASP A 214 12.87 5.95 12.19
N PRO A 215 13.81 5.16 11.61
CA PRO A 215 14.74 5.67 10.60
C PRO A 215 14.06 6.11 9.29
N THR A 216 12.79 5.75 9.08
CA THR A 216 12.00 6.15 7.91
C THR A 216 11.18 7.41 8.14
N HIS A 217 11.13 7.95 9.37
CA HIS A 217 10.50 9.23 9.64
C HIS A 217 11.33 10.36 8.99
N VAL A 218 10.64 11.24 8.30
CA VAL A 218 11.24 12.38 7.60
C VAL A 218 10.57 13.71 7.94
N THR A 219 9.34 13.69 8.45
CA THR A 219 8.57 14.90 8.72
C THR A 219 7.98 14.89 10.14
N PRO A 220 8.55 15.65 11.09
CA PRO A 220 7.96 15.78 12.41
C PRO A 220 6.71 16.68 12.36
N LEU A 221 5.61 16.24 12.98
CA LEU A 221 4.34 16.95 12.99
C LEU A 221 3.88 17.25 14.42
N ASP A 222 3.28 18.43 14.60
CA ASP A 222 2.63 18.81 15.85
C ASP A 222 1.14 19.13 15.64
N GLU A 223 0.45 19.39 16.75
CA GLU A 223 -0.98 19.67 16.75
C GLU A 223 -1.33 20.92 15.92
N GLU A 224 -0.51 21.96 16.04
CA GLU A 224 -0.72 23.25 15.36
C GLU A 224 -0.63 23.11 13.85
N THR A 225 0.31 22.28 13.38
CA THR A 225 0.46 21.93 11.96
C THR A 225 -0.80 21.25 11.43
N LEU A 226 -1.28 20.20 12.10
CA LEU A 226 -2.50 19.50 11.68
C LEU A 226 -3.75 20.41 11.72
N GLN A 227 -3.85 21.26 12.74
CA GLN A 227 -4.92 22.25 12.87
C GLN A 227 -4.86 23.31 11.77
N SER A 228 -3.66 23.73 11.35
CA SER A 228 -3.48 24.68 10.24
C SER A 228 -3.97 24.11 8.90
N TRP A 229 -3.88 22.79 8.73
CA TRP A 229 -4.48 22.07 7.61
C TRP A 229 -5.99 21.89 7.77
N GLY A 230 -6.57 22.32 8.88
CA GLY A 230 -8.00 22.29 9.16
C GLY A 230 -8.49 20.95 9.70
N LEU A 231 -7.68 20.25 10.50
CA LEU A 231 -8.11 19.07 11.25
C LEU A 231 -8.48 19.47 12.68
N THR A 232 -9.45 18.76 13.25
CA THR A 232 -9.71 18.79 14.69
C THR A 232 -8.87 17.70 15.36
N THR A 233 -8.01 18.08 16.28
CA THR A 233 -7.03 17.20 16.92
C THR A 233 -7.42 16.81 18.34
N SER A 234 -6.72 15.80 18.86
CA SER A 234 -6.74 15.38 20.26
C SER A 234 -5.39 14.72 20.61
N LEU A 235 -4.92 14.92 21.84
CA LEU A 235 -3.65 14.38 22.33
C LEU A 235 -3.87 13.09 23.11
N HIS A 236 -2.95 12.13 22.95
CA HIS A 236 -3.02 10.79 23.50
C HIS A 236 -1.64 10.28 23.91
N ASN A 237 -1.61 9.14 24.62
CA ASN A 237 -0.37 8.46 25.00
C ASN A 237 -0.24 7.19 24.14
N PHE A 238 0.45 7.28 23.01
CA PHE A 238 0.69 6.19 22.07
C PHE A 238 2.06 5.52 22.23
N TYR A 239 3.09 6.24 22.70
CA TYR A 239 4.49 5.79 22.70
C TYR A 239 5.12 5.73 24.10
N GLY A 240 4.27 5.64 25.13
CA GLY A 240 4.69 5.48 26.53
C GLY A 240 5.01 6.78 27.28
N GLN A 241 4.87 7.94 26.63
CA GLN A 241 5.00 9.27 27.23
C GLN A 241 3.66 10.01 27.23
N TYR A 242 3.57 11.08 28.02
CA TYR A 242 2.37 11.88 28.13
C TYR A 242 2.18 12.75 26.88
N GLN A 243 1.02 12.63 26.22
CA GLN A 243 0.62 13.40 25.04
C GLN A 243 1.56 13.24 23.83
N ASP A 244 2.21 12.09 23.71
CA ASP A 244 3.14 11.77 22.64
C ASP A 244 2.51 11.38 21.31
N GLY A 245 1.20 11.21 21.29
CA GLY A 245 0.42 10.90 20.10
C GLY A 245 -0.64 11.95 19.80
N ILE A 246 -0.87 12.20 18.52
CA ILE A 246 -1.95 13.07 18.03
C ILE A 246 -2.93 12.20 17.24
N CYS A 247 -4.22 12.37 17.49
CA CYS A 247 -5.30 11.83 16.66
C CYS A 247 -6.09 12.99 16.05
N GLY A 248 -6.07 13.08 14.71
CA GLY A 248 -6.72 14.12 13.91
C GLY A 248 -7.93 13.60 13.14
N LEU A 249 -8.92 14.47 12.94
CA LEU A 249 -10.14 14.27 12.13
C LEU A 249 -10.36 15.48 11.23
#